data_AF-A0A1B9F7B1-F1
#
_entry.id   AF-A0A1B9F7B1-F1
#
_cell.length_a   1.000
_cell.length_b   1.000
_cell.length_c   1.000
_cell.angle_alpha   90.00
_cell.angle_beta   90.00
_cell.angle_gamma   90.00
#
_symmetry.space_group_name_H-M   'P 1'
#
loop_
_entity.id
_entity.type
_entity.pdbx_description
1 polymer ?
#
loop_
_entity_poly.entity_id
_entity_poly.type
_entity_poly.pdbx_seq_one_letter_code
_entity_poly.pdbx_strand_id
1 'polypeptide(L)'
;MQDGPKVRLEFFGHSYYLTQREEEDIDLKDLVSYVERVARDVSSSHSNLPAHKQIVLTVLSIAKDYFSAQKELQVLEERIETLLKNISTYCN
;
A
#
# COMPACT_ATOMS: atom_id res chain seq x y z
N MET A 1 13.34 22.18 -9.53
CA MET A 1 12.44 21.15 -9.01
C MET A 1 11.72 21.77 -7.83
N GLN A 2 10.41 21.99 -7.93
CA GLN A 2 9.63 22.46 -6.79
C GLN A 2 9.21 21.22 -5.99
N ASP A 3 9.52 21.22 -4.69
CA ASP A 3 9.03 20.21 -3.77
C ASP A 3 7.52 20.38 -3.61
N GLY A 4 6.75 19.30 -3.80
CA GLY A 4 5.29 19.29 -3.60
C GLY A 4 4.87 19.31 -2.12
N PRO A 5 3.58 19.14 -1.82
CA PRO A 5 3.07 19.18 -0.46
C PRO A 5 3.75 18.14 0.44
N LYS A 6 4.03 18.54 1.69
CA LYS A 6 4.66 17.68 2.70
C LYS A 6 3.60 17.12 3.64
N VAL A 7 3.65 15.81 3.88
CA VAL A 7 2.81 15.13 4.87
C VAL A 7 3.69 14.58 5.98
N ARG A 8 3.23 14.77 7.21
CA ARG A 8 3.90 14.27 8.41
C ARG A 8 3.32 12.91 8.77
N LEU A 9 4.20 11.94 9.02
CA LEU A 9 3.87 10.63 9.55
C LEU A 9 4.46 10.51 10.96
N GLU A 10 3.64 10.22 11.96
CA GLU A 10 4.12 9.86 13.29
C GLU A 10 4.14 8.34 13.44
N PHE A 11 5.31 7.79 13.76
CA PHE A 11 5.51 6.35 13.75
C PHE A 11 6.51 5.95 14.84
N PHE A 12 6.06 5.14 15.82
CA PHE A 12 6.86 4.66 16.96
C PHE A 12 7.62 5.76 17.72
N GLY A 13 6.99 6.92 17.93
CA GLY A 13 7.59 8.06 18.62
C GLY A 13 8.55 8.90 17.76
N HIS A 14 8.67 8.57 16.47
CA HIS A 14 9.44 9.33 15.49
C HIS A 14 8.52 10.06 14.52
N SER A 15 8.93 11.26 14.10
CA SER A 15 8.23 12.02 13.06
C SER A 15 9.01 11.94 11.76
N TYR A 16 8.34 11.51 10.69
CA TYR A 16 8.86 11.46 9.33
C TYR A 16 8.10 12.45 8.47
N TYR A 17 8.78 13.00 7.46
CA TYR A 17 8.19 13.93 6.50
C TYR A 17 8.34 13.33 5.10
N LEU A 18 7.20 13.10 4.46
CA LEU A 18 7.10 12.65 3.08
C LEU A 18 6.79 13.87 2.21
N THR A 19 7.56 14.05 1.14
CA THR A 19 7.33 15.12 0.16
C THR A 19 6.71 14.48 -1.07
N GLN A 20 5.53 14.96 -1.48
CA GLN A 20 4.90 14.50 -2.71
C GLN A 20 5.69 15.01 -3.91
N ARG A 21 5.97 14.12 -4.86
CA ARG A 21 6.55 14.51 -6.15
C ARG A 21 5.42 14.77 -7.15
N GLU A 22 5.66 15.68 -8.11
CA GLU A 22 4.65 16.04 -9.13
C GLU A 22 4.19 14.86 -9.99
N GLU A 23 5.02 13.82 -10.11
CA GLU A 23 4.75 12.61 -10.92
C GLU A 23 4.04 11.49 -10.14
N GLU A 24 3.79 11.66 -8.84
CA GLU A 24 3.15 10.64 -8.01
C GLU A 24 1.62 10.75 -8.09
N ASP A 25 0.99 9.72 -8.67
CA ASP A 25 -0.47 9.56 -8.68
C ASP A 25 -1.02 8.97 -7.36
N ILE A 26 -0.31 9.21 -6.26
CA ILE A 26 -0.65 8.67 -4.94
C ILE A 26 -0.97 9.84 -4.02
N ASP A 27 -2.14 9.80 -3.38
CA ASP A 27 -2.45 10.71 -2.28
C ASP A 27 -1.63 10.29 -1.04
N LEU A 28 -0.66 11.14 -0.66
CA LEU A 28 0.17 10.88 0.51
C LEU A 28 -0.62 10.80 1.82
N LYS A 29 -1.79 11.42 1.93
CA LYS A 29 -2.63 11.31 3.13
C LYS A 29 -3.24 9.92 3.25
N ASP A 30 -3.66 9.33 2.13
CA ASP A 30 -4.18 7.97 2.10
C ASP A 30 -3.09 6.97 2.43
N LEU A 31 -1.88 7.17 1.87
CA LEU A 31 -0.70 6.37 2.21
C LEU A 31 -0.38 6.43 3.70
N VAL A 32 -0.32 7.63 4.28
CA VAL A 32 -0.04 7.81 5.71
C VAL A 32 -1.12 7.15 6.57
N SER A 33 -2.40 7.36 6.25
CA SER A 33 -3.52 6.75 6.96
C SER A 33 -3.47 5.22 6.92
N TYR A 34 -3.07 4.66 5.78
CA TYR A 34 -2.88 3.22 5.61
C TYR A 34 -1.72 2.71 6.46
N VAL A 35 -0.56 3.35 6.41
CA VAL A 35 0.62 2.97 7.20
C VAL A 35 0.30 3.01 8.70
N GLU A 36 -0.35 4.07 9.18
CA GLU A 36 -0.75 4.21 10.59
C GLU A 36 -1.75 3.14 11.04
N ARG A 37 -2.66 2.72 10.15
CA ARG A 37 -3.57 1.60 10.43
C ARG A 37 -2.79 0.30 10.62
N VAL A 38 -1.92 -0.06 9.66
CA VAL A 38 -1.13 -1.30 9.74
C VAL A 38 -0.20 -1.29 10.96
N ALA A 39 0.39 -0.13 11.28
CA ALA A 39 1.22 0.05 12.46
C ALA A 39 0.46 -0.27 13.76
N ARG A 40 -0.77 0.26 13.88
CA ARG A 40 -1.64 0.01 15.02
C ARG A 40 -2.01 -1.46 15.13
N ASP A 41 -2.36 -2.10 14.02
CA ASP A 41 -2.72 -3.52 13.99
C ASP A 41 -1.53 -4.42 14.40
N VAL A 42 -0.32 -4.10 13.95
CA VAL A 42 0.89 -4.81 14.36
C VAL A 42 1.21 -4.56 15.83
N SER A 43 1.11 -3.31 16.29
CA SER A 43 1.37 -2.93 17.68
C SER A 43 0.39 -3.60 18.65
N SER A 44 -0.90 -3.67 18.31
CA SER A 44 -1.92 -4.34 19.13
C SER A 44 -1.72 -5.85 19.15
N SER A 45 -1.33 -6.46 18.02
CA SER A 45 -1.15 -7.91 17.89
C SER A 45 0.18 -8.41 18.46
N HIS A 46 1.19 -7.54 18.56
CA HIS A 46 2.55 -7.90 18.96
C HIS A 46 3.10 -6.93 20.03
N SER A 47 2.28 -6.56 21.01
CA SER A 47 2.61 -5.55 22.03
C SER A 47 3.82 -5.90 22.91
N ASN A 48 4.20 -7.17 22.98
CA ASN A 48 5.37 -7.66 23.69
C ASN A 48 6.70 -7.49 22.93
N LEU A 49 6.65 -7.11 21.65
CA LEU A 49 7.85 -6.92 20.84
C LEU A 49 8.42 -5.50 21.01
N PRO A 50 9.76 -5.34 20.97
CA PRO A 50 10.37 -4.03 20.86
C PRO A 50 9.91 -3.28 19.61
N ALA A 51 9.86 -1.94 19.69
CA ALA A 51 9.40 -1.06 18.61
C ALA A 51 10.09 -1.36 17.25
N HIS A 52 11.41 -1.57 17.24
CA HIS A 52 12.13 -1.89 15.99
C HIS A 52 11.66 -3.19 15.32
N LYS A 53 11.21 -4.20 16.08
CA LYS A 53 10.63 -5.42 15.51
C LYS A 53 9.22 -5.20 14.99
N GLN A 54 8.43 -4.38 15.69
CA GLN A 54 7.10 -3.97 15.25
C GLN A 54 7.16 -3.15 13.96
N ILE A 55 8.17 -2.28 13.80
CA ILE A 55 8.45 -1.57 12.54
C ILE A 55 8.70 -2.56 11.39
N VAL A 56 9.59 -3.54 11.60
CA VAL A 56 9.89 -4.56 10.58
C VAL A 56 8.64 -5.34 10.19
N LEU A 57 7.83 -5.77 11.17
CA LEU A 57 6.56 -6.46 10.89
C LEU A 57 5.57 -5.57 10.13
N THR A 58 5.51 -4.28 10.45
CA THR A 58 4.67 -3.32 9.73
C THR A 58 5.08 -3.23 8.26
N VAL A 59 6.38 -3.10 7.98
CA VAL A 59 6.91 -3.06 6.61
C VAL A 59 6.63 -4.37 5.87
N LEU A 60 6.82 -5.52 6.52
CA LEU A 60 6.54 -6.83 5.92
C LEU A 60 5.04 -7.02 5.61
N SER A 61 4.15 -6.55 6.49
CA SER A 61 2.71 -6.57 6.24
C SER A 61 2.34 -5.69 5.04
N ILE A 62 2.86 -4.47 4.97
CA ILE A 62 2.64 -3.57 3.84
C ILE A 62 3.14 -4.20 2.52
N ALA A 63 4.34 -4.77 2.53
CA ALA A 63 4.90 -5.44 1.35
C ALA A 63 4.06 -6.64 0.93
N LYS A 64 3.58 -7.45 1.88
CA LYS A 64 2.67 -8.56 1.61
C LYS A 64 1.38 -8.08 0.94
N ASP A 65 0.77 -7.03 1.48
CA ASP A 65 -0.47 -6.47 0.93
C ASP A 65 -0.26 -5.95 -0.50
N TYR A 66 0.88 -5.32 -0.79
CA TYR A 66 1.26 -4.94 -2.17
C TYR A 66 1.34 -6.15 -3.10
N PHE A 67 2.07 -7.21 -2.74
CA PHE A 67 2.19 -8.41 -3.59
C PHE A 67 0.86 -9.14 -3.76
N SER A 68 0.01 -9.14 -2.73
CA SER A 68 -1.36 -9.66 -2.82
C SER A 68 -2.20 -8.86 -3.82
N ALA A 69 -2.22 -7.53 -3.72
CA ALA A 69 -2.95 -6.66 -4.64
C ALA A 69 -2.45 -6.81 -6.09
N GLN A 70 -1.12 -6.89 -6.29
CA GLN A 70 -0.52 -7.10 -7.60
C GLN A 70 -0.99 -8.43 -8.23
N LYS A 71 -1.03 -9.51 -7.43
CA LYS A 71 -1.51 -10.80 -7.89
C LYS A 71 -3.01 -10.78 -8.22
N GLU A 72 -3.81 -10.10 -7.42
CA GLU A 72 -5.25 -9.94 -7.68
C GLU A 72 -5.51 -9.16 -8.97
N LEU A 73 -4.75 -8.10 -9.23
CA LEU A 73 -4.81 -7.34 -10.48
C LEU A 73 -4.49 -8.24 -11.68
N GLN A 74 -3.39 -9.00 -11.62
CA GLN A 74 -3.03 -9.92 -12.70
C GLN A 74 -4.15 -10.94 -12.99
N VAL A 75 -4.74 -11.53 -11.94
CA VAL A 75 -5.84 -12.47 -12.10
C VAL A 75 -7.08 -11.80 -12.72
N LEU A 76 -7.35 -10.54 -12.37
CA LEU A 76 -8.47 -9.81 -12.93
C LEU A 76 -8.27 -9.48 -14.41
N GLU A 77 -7.06 -9.07 -14.79
CA GLU A 77 -6.67 -8.81 -16.19
C GLU A 77 -6.84 -10.08 -17.05
N GLU A 78 -6.32 -11.22 -16.59
CA GLU A 78 -6.47 -12.52 -17.26
C GLU A 78 -7.96 -12.92 -17.46
N ARG A 79 -8.81 -12.62 -16.46
CA ARG A 79 -10.26 -12.86 -16.54
C ARG A 79 -10.95 -11.94 -17.54
N ILE A 80 -10.58 -10.66 -17.57
CA ILE A 80 -11.12 -9.68 -18.53
C ILE A 80 -10.76 -10.11 -19.95
N GLU A 81 -9.50 -10.46 -20.21
CA GLU A 81 -9.06 -10.96 -21.52
C GLU A 81 -9.84 -12.20 -21.95
N THR A 82 -10.06 -13.14 -21.03
CA THR A 82 -10.86 -14.34 -21.29
C THR A 82 -12.31 -14.00 -21.65
N LEU A 83 -12.94 -13.08 -20.91
CA LEU A 83 -14.32 -12.65 -21.18
C LEU A 83 -14.43 -11.93 -22.54
N LEU A 84 -13.49 -11.04 -22.85
CA LEU A 84 -13.44 -10.34 -24.14
C LEU A 84 -13.27 -11.32 -25.31
N LYS A 85 -12.40 -12.32 -25.16
CA LYS A 85 -12.23 -13.38 -26.16
C LYS A 85 -13.51 -14.16 -26.38
N ASN A 86 -14.22 -14.52 -25.31
CA ASN A 86 -15.49 -15.22 -25.41
C ASN A 86 -16.54 -14.37 -26.15
N ILE A 87 -16.71 -13.09 -25.78
CA ILE A 87 -17.63 -12.18 -26.47
C ILE A 87 -17.30 -12.11 -27.96
N SER A 88 -16.02 -11.94 -28.33
CA SER A 88 -15.60 -11.91 -29.74
C SER A 88 -15.89 -13.20 -30.51
N THR A 89 -15.94 -14.34 -29.82
CA THR A 89 -16.24 -15.65 -30.43
C THR A 89 -17.74 -15.83 -30.65
N TYR A 90 -18.59 -15.27 -29.79
CA TYR A 90 -20.05 -15.39 -29.89
C TYR A 90 -20.73 -14.25 -30.66
N CYS A 91 -20.03 -13.14 -30.91
CA CYS A 91 -20.54 -12.00 -31.68
C CYS A 91 -20.05 -11.94 -33.15
N ASN A 92 -19.27 -12.94 -33.58
CA ASN A 92 -18.98 -13.24 -34.99
C ASN A 92 -19.81 -14.44 -35.45
#